data_AF-A0A9E4U6Q1-F1
#
_entry.id   AF-A0A9E4U6Q1-F1
#
_cell.length_a   1.000
_cell.length_b   1.000
_cell.length_c   1.000
_cell.angle_alpha   90.00
_cell.angle_beta   90.00
_cell.angle_gamma   90.00
#
_symmetry.space_group_name_H-M   'P 1'
#
loop_
_entity.id
_entity.type
_entity.pdbx_description
1 polymer ?
#
loop_
_entity_poly.entity_id
_entity_poly.type
_entity_poly.pdbx_seq_one_letter_code
_entity_poly.pdbx_strand_id
1 'polypeptide(L)' 'MVERSVGIRELKNRLSKYLRAVKAGQTILITDRGRPVGRLIP' A
#
# COMPACT_ATOMS: atom_id res chain seq x y z
N MET A 1 -12.38 3.81 7.78
CA MET A 1 -11.45 3.59 6.65
C MET A 1 -10.07 3.35 7.23
N VAL A 2 -9.46 2.17 6.99
CA VAL A 2 -8.12 1.85 7.54
C VAL A 2 -7.10 2.15 6.46
N GLU A 3 -6.48 3.32 6.53
CA GLU A 3 -5.39 3.70 5.63
C GLU A 3 -4.06 3.18 6.18
N ARG A 4 -3.32 2.41 5.38
CA ARG A 4 -2.00 1.89 5.76
C ARG A 4 -0.93 2.49 4.88
N SER A 5 0.07 3.15 5.47
CA SER A 5 1.25 3.63 4.75
C SER A 5 2.28 2.51 4.59
N VAL A 6 2.78 2.32 3.38
CA VAL A 6 3.79 1.31 3.03
C VAL A 6 4.86 1.95 2.15
N GLY A 7 6.12 1.65 2.45
CA GLY A 7 7.25 2.09 1.62
C GLY A 7 7.31 1.32 0.30
N ILE A 8 7.75 1.96 -0.79
CA ILE A 8 7.82 1.35 -2.13
C ILE A 8 8.67 0.07 -2.16
N ARG A 9 9.73 0.00 -1.34
CA ARG A 9 10.57 -1.20 -1.18
C ARG A 9 9.81 -2.34 -0.53
N GLU A 10 9.06 -2.04 0.53
CA GLU A 10 8.26 -3.05 1.23
C GLU A 10 7.09 -3.53 0.35
N LEU A 11 6.45 -2.61 -0.36
CA LEU A 11 5.38 -2.92 -1.31
C LEU A 11 5.89 -3.86 -2.40
N LYS A 12 7.06 -3.59 -2.98
CA LYS A 12 7.68 -4.45 -4.00
C LYS A 12 7.97 -5.85 -3.46
N ASN A 13 8.49 -5.96 -2.23
CA ASN A 13 8.83 -7.25 -1.62
C ASN A 13 7.60 -8.08 -1.22
N ARG A 14 6.45 -7.46 -1.00
CA ARG A 14 5.24 -8.13 -0.48
C ARG A 14 3.97 -7.75 -1.25
N LEU A 15 4.08 -7.52 -2.56
CA LEU A 15 3.01 -6.99 -3.39
C LEU A 15 1.71 -7.80 -3.28
N SER A 16 1.80 -9.14 -3.35
CA SER A 16 0.64 -10.03 -3.25
C SER A 16 -0.10 -9.91 -1.91
N LYS A 17 0.60 -9.67 -0.80
CA LYS A 17 -0.02 -9.45 0.51
C LYS A 17 -0.85 -8.17 0.51
N TYR A 18 -0.28 -7.10 -0.03
CA TYR A 18 -0.90 -5.80 -0.08
C TYR A 18 -2.09 -5.75 -1.05
N LEU A 19 -1.99 -6.44 -2.19
CA LEU A 19 -3.12 -6.62 -3.12
C LEU A 19 -4.28 -7.38 -2.48
N ARG A 20 -4.02 -8.43 -1.67
CA ARG A 20 -5.09 -9.14 -0.94
C ARG A 20 -5.78 -8.24 0.08
N ALA A 21 -5.00 -7.45 0.81
CA ALA A 21 -5.54 -6.47 1.76
C ALA A 21 -6.42 -5.42 1.06
N VAL A 22 -5.98 -4.94 -0.11
CA VAL A 22 -6.73 -3.96 -0.90
C VAL A 22 -8.02 -4.57 -1.45
N LYS A 23 -7.97 -5.80 -1.98
CA LYS A 23 -9.18 -6.55 -2.37
C LYS A 23 -10.16 -6.77 -1.20
N ALA A 24 -9.67 -6.81 0.03
CA ALA A 24 -10.50 -6.92 1.23
C ALA A 24 -11.10 -5.58 1.70
N GLY A 25 -10.93 -4.49 0.93
CA GLY A 25 -11.47 -3.17 1.23
C GLY A 25 -10.48 -2.20 1.90
N GLN A 26 -9.19 -2.56 1.99
CA GLN A 26 -8.19 -1.71 2.63
C GLN A 26 -7.59 -0.70 1.63
N THR A 27 -7.28 0.51 2.09
CA THR A 27 -6.57 1.51 1.28
C THR A 27 -5.11 1.59 1.72
N ILE A 28 -4.19 1.56 0.75
CA ILE A 28 -2.75 1.59 1.03
C ILE A 28 -2.14 2.85 0.43
N LEU A 29 -1.49 3.66 1.26
CA LEU A 29 -0.68 4.80 0.82
C LEU A 29 0.74 4.31 0.53
N ILE A 30 1.18 4.47 -0.71
CA ILE A 30 2.52 4.14 -1.15
C ILE A 30 3.40 5.36 -0.91
N THR A 31 4.51 5.15 -0.22
CA THR A 31 5.51 6.19 0.06
C THR A 31 6.85 5.83 -0.54
N ASP A 32 7.57 6.81 -1.10
CA ASP A 32 8.98 6.69 -1.45
C ASP A 32 9.80 7.63 -0.56
N ARG A 33 10.73 7.06 0.21
CA ARG A 33 11.57 7.79 1.19
C ARG A 33 10.76 8.76 2.08
N GLY A 34 9.59 8.32 2.54
CA GLY A 34 8.69 9.10 3.41
C GLY A 34 7.79 10.09 2.67
N ARG A 35 7.89 10.20 1.34
CA ARG A 35 7.02 11.05 0.52
C ARG A 35 5.89 10.22 -0.11
N PRO A 36 4.62 10.61 0.01
CA PRO A 36 3.52 9.92 -0.67
C PRO A 36 3.70 9.98 -2.19
N VAL A 37 3.61 8.83 -2.86
CA VAL A 37 3.76 8.72 -4.32
C VAL A 37 2.53 8.11 -5.01
N GLY A 38 1.67 7.42 -4.28
CA GLY A 38 0.47 6.81 -4.86
C GLY A 38 -0.42 6.15 -3.81
N ARG A 39 -1.61 5.72 -4.23
CA ARG A 39 -2.53 4.95 -3.39
C ARG A 39 -3.01 3.71 -4.13
N LEU A 40 -3.13 2.61 -3.39
CA LEU A 40 -3.80 1.40 -3.83
C LEU A 40 -5.18 1.38 -3.16
N ILE A 41 -6.22 1.37 -3.99
CA ILE A 41 -7.63 1.35 -3.56
C ILE A 41 -8.29 0.05 -4.08
N PRO A 42 -9.31 -0.49 -3.38
CA PRO A 42 -10.09 -1.62 -3.85
C PRO A 42 -10.73 -1.36 -5.21
#